data_AF-A0A7C8M007-F1
#
_entry.id   AF-A0A7C8M007-F1
#
_cell.length_a   1.000
_cell.length_b   1.000
_cell.length_c   1.000
_cell.angle_alpha   90.00
_cell.angle_beta   90.00
_cell.angle_gamma   90.00
#
_symmetry.space_group_name_H-M   'P 1'
#
loop_
_entity.id
_entity.type
_entity.pdbx_description
1 polymer ?
#
loop_
_entity_poly.entity_id
_entity_poly.type
_entity_poly.pdbx_seq_one_letter_code
_entity_poly.pdbx_strand_id
1 'polypeptide(L)'
;MFSSFLGEFSWVEFIYMNDVGIERYTEVTGSSCAGKSTCFENVQNYITGGEISGCFLPSAVIRGVFFVLGFFYLIIRPAKLFWIIRQCRDIHMSFLHKVSAVRNAIEKFGCYLLFRNRAVVVDEGISHIPFVFQFSADQISEFLIVFGSELQKISILLVPAPPEKDLVARLITRGHKKVTCSESAKSFARLNIIVSEEYLRALKKQGKLDVRVI
;
A
#
# COMPACT_ATOMS: atom_id res chain seq x y z
N MET A 1 -22.07 13.76 -33.15
CA MET A 1 -20.73 13.16 -33.34
C MET A 1 -19.76 14.02 -32.55
N PHE A 2 -19.35 13.76 -31.30
CA PHE A 2 -19.38 12.59 -30.42
C PHE A 2 -20.17 12.92 -29.14
N SER A 3 -21.19 12.13 -28.82
CA SER A 3 -21.71 11.97 -27.47
C SER A 3 -21.29 10.58 -26.97
N SER A 4 -21.36 10.37 -25.66
CA SER A 4 -21.15 9.12 -24.91
C SER A 4 -19.71 8.64 -24.73
N PHE A 5 -19.05 9.07 -23.63
CA PHE A 5 -18.16 8.22 -22.83
C PHE A 5 -17.93 8.79 -21.40
N LEU A 6 -18.96 9.39 -20.81
CA LEU A 6 -19.03 9.65 -19.38
C LEU A 6 -20.13 8.76 -18.81
N GLY A 7 -19.82 7.47 -18.72
CA GLY A 7 -20.61 6.54 -17.93
C GLY A 7 -20.44 6.91 -16.46
N GLU A 8 -21.56 7.23 -15.85
CA GLU A 8 -21.76 7.50 -14.44
C GLU A 8 -20.96 6.49 -13.59
N PHE A 9 -19.97 6.98 -12.85
CA PHE A 9 -19.49 6.27 -11.67
C PHE A 9 -20.61 6.39 -10.62
N SER A 10 -21.61 5.50 -10.73
CA SER A 10 -22.58 5.26 -9.69
C SER A 10 -21.80 4.96 -8.42
N TRP A 11 -22.14 5.67 -7.35
CA TRP A 11 -21.71 5.46 -5.97
C TRP A 11 -21.23 4.04 -5.74
N VAL A 12 -19.90 3.92 -5.59
CA VAL A 12 -19.16 2.71 -5.26
C VAL A 12 -20.00 1.90 -4.29
N GLU A 13 -20.41 0.72 -4.73
CA GLU A 13 -20.96 -0.30 -3.83
C GLU A 13 -19.94 -0.47 -2.72
N PHE A 14 -20.23 0.13 -1.56
CA PHE A 14 -19.54 -0.18 -0.32
C PHE A 14 -19.90 -1.63 -0.01
N ILE A 15 -19.14 -2.55 -0.59
CA ILE A 15 -19.16 -3.94 -0.20
C ILE A 15 -18.66 -3.93 1.24
N TYR A 16 -19.60 -3.96 2.19
CA TYR A 16 -19.30 -4.46 3.52
C TYR A 16 -18.71 -5.86 3.30
N MET A 17 -17.39 -5.99 3.42
CA MET A 17 -16.67 -7.27 3.26
C MET A 17 -16.93 -8.22 4.44
N ASN A 18 -18.15 -8.21 4.99
CA ASN A 18 -18.59 -9.19 5.99
C ASN A 18 -18.67 -10.61 5.39
N ASP A 19 -18.75 -10.76 4.07
CA ASP A 19 -18.87 -12.05 3.38
C ASP A 19 -17.66 -12.46 2.52
N VAL A 20 -16.57 -11.67 2.51
CA VAL A 20 -15.35 -12.13 1.84
C VAL A 20 -14.56 -12.96 2.84
N GLY A 21 -14.85 -14.26 2.87
CA GLY A 21 -14.01 -15.23 3.57
C GLY A 21 -12.56 -14.97 3.21
N ILE A 22 -11.75 -14.56 4.19
CA ILE A 22 -10.31 -14.39 3.99
C ILE A 22 -9.73 -15.79 3.99
N GLU A 23 -9.56 -16.36 2.81
CA GLU A 23 -9.05 -17.71 2.64
C GLU A 23 -7.52 -17.76 2.58
N ARG A 24 -6.87 -16.59 2.38
CA ARG A 24 -5.41 -16.47 2.21
C ARG A 24 -4.89 -15.12 2.64
N TYR A 25 -3.59 -14.90 2.44
CA TYR A 25 -2.92 -13.64 2.74
C TYR A 25 -3.43 -12.53 1.80
N THR A 26 -4.08 -11.54 2.39
CA THR A 26 -4.71 -10.42 1.69
C THR A 26 -4.08 -9.11 2.12
N GLU A 27 -3.72 -8.26 1.17
CA GLU A 27 -3.19 -6.92 1.43
C GLU A 27 -4.17 -5.85 1.02
N VAL A 28 -4.41 -4.90 1.92
CA VAL A 28 -5.14 -3.69 1.64
C VAL A 28 -4.12 -2.61 1.29
N THR A 29 -4.24 -2.07 0.09
CA THR A 29 -3.36 -1.02 -0.40
C THR A 29 -4.19 0.11 -1.02
N GLY A 30 -3.59 1.28 -1.15
CA GLY A 30 -4.31 2.47 -1.60
C GLY A 30 -3.77 3.73 -0.94
N SER A 31 -4.28 4.87 -1.39
CA SER A 31 -3.81 6.18 -0.95
C SER A 31 -3.88 6.34 0.59
N SER A 32 -2.92 7.09 1.14
CA SER A 32 -2.96 7.53 2.54
C SER A 32 -4.26 8.30 2.81
N CYS A 33 -5.03 7.92 3.85
CA CYS A 33 -6.34 8.51 4.15
C CYS A 33 -7.48 8.23 3.14
N ALA A 34 -7.34 7.21 2.29
CA ALA A 34 -8.43 6.76 1.40
C ALA A 34 -9.65 6.15 2.15
N GLY A 35 -9.48 5.76 3.41
CA GLY A 35 -10.54 5.09 4.19
C GLY A 35 -10.32 3.59 4.41
N LYS A 36 -9.11 3.08 4.12
CA LYS A 36 -8.73 1.66 4.25
C LYS A 36 -9.21 1.01 5.54
N SER A 37 -8.96 1.63 6.69
CA SER A 37 -9.30 1.09 8.01
C SER A 37 -10.81 0.94 8.25
N THR A 38 -11.64 1.73 7.57
CA THR A 38 -13.12 1.68 7.69
C THR A 38 -13.70 0.44 7.00
N CYS A 39 -12.96 -0.17 6.08
CA CYS A 39 -13.42 -1.35 5.34
C CYS A 39 -13.32 -2.67 6.16
N PHE A 40 -12.65 -2.67 7.33
CA PHE A 40 -12.22 -3.91 8.00
C PHE A 40 -12.57 -4.02 9.50
N GLU A 41 -13.63 -3.34 9.96
CA GLU A 41 -14.04 -3.35 11.38
C GLU A 41 -14.34 -4.75 11.96
N ASN A 42 -14.56 -5.77 11.12
CA ASN A 42 -14.94 -7.14 11.53
C ASN A 42 -13.93 -8.24 11.18
N VAL A 43 -12.68 -7.91 10.81
CA VAL A 43 -11.68 -8.93 10.44
C VAL A 43 -10.94 -9.49 11.66
N GLN A 44 -11.10 -10.80 11.94
CA GLN A 44 -10.46 -11.45 13.09
C GLN A 44 -8.93 -11.35 13.11
N ASN A 45 -8.26 -11.49 11.95
CA ASN A 45 -6.80 -11.49 11.84
C ASN A 45 -6.30 -10.30 11.03
N TYR A 46 -6.46 -9.10 11.59
CA TYR A 46 -5.99 -7.84 11.01
C TYR A 46 -4.59 -7.47 11.52
N ILE A 47 -3.71 -7.04 10.61
CA ILE A 47 -2.33 -6.61 10.90
C ILE A 47 -2.15 -5.19 10.39
N THR A 48 -1.72 -4.27 11.25
CA THR A 48 -1.65 -2.83 10.96
C THR A 48 -0.38 -2.25 11.55
N GLY A 49 0.56 -1.76 10.74
CA GLY A 49 1.62 -0.83 11.20
C GLY A 49 2.49 -1.24 12.41
N GLY A 50 2.51 -2.52 12.79
CA GLY A 50 3.13 -3.01 14.03
C GLY A 50 2.18 -3.59 15.07
N GLU A 51 0.89 -3.68 14.79
CA GLU A 51 -0.14 -4.30 15.63
C GLU A 51 -0.65 -5.55 14.94
N ILE A 52 -0.88 -6.60 15.72
CA ILE A 52 -1.44 -7.87 15.28
C ILE A 52 -2.65 -8.12 16.17
N SER A 53 -3.83 -8.35 15.57
CA SER A 53 -5.05 -8.67 16.31
C SER A 53 -4.80 -9.80 17.33
N GLY A 54 -5.17 -9.57 18.60
CA GLY A 54 -4.98 -10.52 19.70
C GLY A 54 -3.56 -10.64 20.25
N CYS A 55 -2.60 -9.83 19.78
CA CYS A 55 -1.22 -9.83 20.29
C CYS A 55 -0.97 -8.62 21.21
N PHE A 56 -0.46 -8.87 22.42
CA PHE A 56 -0.14 -7.83 23.42
C PHE A 56 1.30 -7.31 23.35
N LEU A 57 2.06 -7.67 22.31
CA LEU A 57 3.43 -7.19 22.16
C LEU A 57 3.45 -5.70 21.78
N PRO A 58 4.40 -4.91 22.33
CA PRO A 58 4.55 -3.52 21.94
C PRO A 58 4.81 -3.39 20.43
N SER A 59 4.19 -2.39 19.79
CA SER A 59 4.29 -2.19 18.34
C SER A 59 5.72 -2.01 17.85
N ALA A 60 6.59 -1.38 18.64
CA ALA A 60 8.01 -1.23 18.34
C ALA A 60 8.73 -2.59 18.24
N VAL A 61 8.36 -3.56 19.09
CA VAL A 61 8.94 -4.91 19.08
C VAL A 61 8.50 -5.66 17.83
N ILE A 62 7.19 -5.62 17.52
CA ILE A 62 6.64 -6.26 16.31
C ILE A 62 7.30 -5.70 15.05
N ARG A 63 7.42 -4.37 14.95
CA ARG A 63 8.11 -3.71 13.82
C ARG A 63 9.59 -4.09 13.75
N GLY A 64 10.27 -4.23 14.89
CA GLY A 64 11.64 -4.72 14.94
C GLY A 64 11.77 -6.14 14.37
N VAL A 65 10.87 -7.04 14.76
CA VAL A 65 10.82 -8.40 14.22
C VAL A 65 10.55 -8.37 12.71
N PHE A 66 9.59 -7.58 12.24
CA PHE A 66 9.30 -7.42 10.82
C PHE A 66 10.51 -6.86 10.06
N PHE A 67 11.21 -5.88 10.61
CA PHE A 67 12.40 -5.33 10.00
C PHE A 67 13.51 -6.38 9.84
N VAL A 68 13.82 -7.12 10.91
CA VAL A 68 14.87 -8.15 10.90
C VAL A 68 14.54 -9.25 9.89
N LEU A 69 13.33 -9.78 9.92
CA LEU A 69 12.90 -10.84 9.00
C LEU A 69 12.83 -10.36 7.56
N GLY A 70 12.37 -9.13 7.33
CA GLY A 70 12.35 -8.51 6.01
C GLY A 70 13.76 -8.29 5.45
N PHE A 71 14.70 -7.89 6.31
CA PHE A 71 16.09 -7.74 5.92
C PHE A 71 16.70 -9.09 5.51
N PHE A 72 16.50 -10.14 6.32
CA PHE A 72 16.92 -11.50 5.96
C PHE A 72 16.26 -12.02 4.68
N TYR A 73 14.98 -11.71 4.47
CA TYR A 73 14.28 -12.07 3.24
C TYR A 73 14.90 -11.44 2.00
N LEU A 74 15.34 -10.19 2.11
CA LEU A 74 15.91 -9.40 1.01
C LEU A 74 17.40 -9.67 0.78
N ILE A 75 18.20 -9.94 1.82
CA ILE A 75 19.64 -10.17 1.66
C ILE A 75 19.94 -11.44 0.85
N ILE A 76 19.08 -12.48 0.99
CA ILE A 76 19.14 -13.69 0.16
C ILE A 76 18.58 -13.46 -1.27
N ARG A 77 18.07 -12.26 -1.56
CA ARG A 77 17.54 -11.82 -2.87
C ARG A 77 18.17 -10.48 -3.26
N PRO A 78 19.49 -10.44 -3.48
CA PRO A 78 20.24 -9.19 -3.60
C PRO A 78 19.74 -8.25 -4.71
N ALA A 79 19.22 -8.80 -5.81
CA ALA A 79 18.61 -8.00 -6.88
C ALA A 79 17.41 -7.17 -6.38
N LYS A 80 16.56 -7.74 -5.53
CA LYS A 80 15.39 -7.05 -4.96
C LYS A 80 15.80 -6.03 -3.92
N LEU A 81 16.76 -6.37 -3.07
CA LEU A 81 17.35 -5.45 -2.09
C LEU A 81 17.97 -4.24 -2.79
N PHE A 82 18.80 -4.48 -3.80
CA PHE A 82 19.44 -3.43 -4.58
C PHE A 82 18.41 -2.56 -5.29
N TRP A 83 17.36 -3.17 -5.85
CA TRP A 83 16.27 -2.42 -6.48
C TRP A 83 15.60 -1.46 -5.48
N ILE A 84 15.28 -1.90 -4.25
CA ILE A 84 14.67 -1.05 -3.20
C ILE A 84 15.61 0.11 -2.84
N ILE A 85 16.90 -0.18 -2.62
CA ILE A 85 17.89 0.84 -2.27
C ILE A 85 18.06 1.85 -3.41
N ARG A 86 18.02 1.39 -4.67
CA ARG A 86 18.14 2.27 -5.85
C ARG A 86 17.03 3.30 -5.89
N GLN A 87 15.79 2.93 -5.55
CA GLN A 87 14.65 3.86 -5.58
C GLN A 87 14.87 5.08 -4.67
N CYS A 88 15.69 4.98 -3.63
CA CYS A 88 16.04 6.11 -2.76
C CYS A 88 16.72 7.27 -3.48
N ARG A 89 17.42 7.00 -4.59
CA ARG A 89 18.08 8.06 -5.36
C ARG A 89 17.05 8.99 -5.99
N ASP A 90 15.94 8.44 -6.43
CA ASP A 90 14.95 9.12 -7.26
C ASP A 90 13.84 9.79 -6.44
N ILE A 91 13.76 9.52 -5.12
CA ILE A 91 12.83 10.23 -4.24
C ILE A 91 13.32 11.66 -4.00
N HIS A 92 12.52 12.66 -4.40
CA HIS A 92 12.67 14.07 -4.02
C HIS A 92 12.23 14.32 -2.57
N MET A 93 12.88 13.65 -1.61
CA MET A 93 12.66 13.83 -0.16
C MET A 93 13.97 13.96 0.59
N SER A 94 13.91 14.49 1.82
CA SER A 94 15.04 14.55 2.74
C SER A 94 15.61 13.15 3.02
N PHE A 95 16.90 13.08 3.36
CA PHE A 95 17.60 11.82 3.64
C PHE A 95 16.89 10.98 4.73
N LEU A 96 16.39 11.62 5.80
CA LEU A 96 15.66 10.93 6.87
C LEU A 96 14.37 10.28 6.37
N HIS A 97 13.64 10.93 5.46
CA HIS A 97 12.46 10.34 4.84
C HIS A 97 12.82 9.16 3.94
N LYS A 98 13.95 9.21 3.23
CA LYS A 98 14.45 8.08 2.44
C LYS A 98 14.75 6.87 3.32
N VAL A 99 15.48 7.07 4.43
CA VAL A 99 15.77 5.99 5.40
C VAL A 99 14.47 5.42 5.98
N SER A 100 13.51 6.27 6.35
CA SER A 100 12.22 5.82 6.86
C SER A 100 11.41 5.04 5.81
N ALA A 101 11.47 5.44 4.54
CA ALA A 101 10.80 4.75 3.44
C ALA A 101 11.41 3.35 3.22
N VAL A 102 12.73 3.24 3.20
CA VAL A 102 13.45 1.96 3.10
C VAL A 102 13.10 1.05 4.26
N ARG A 103 13.18 1.56 5.50
CA ARG A 103 12.81 0.77 6.68
C ARG A 103 11.39 0.23 6.57
N ASN A 104 10.43 1.09 6.19
CA ASN A 104 9.04 0.71 6.01
C ASN A 104 8.88 -0.36 4.90
N ALA A 105 9.59 -0.22 3.79
CA ALA A 105 9.62 -1.20 2.71
C ALA A 105 10.16 -2.56 3.19
N ILE A 106 11.25 -2.57 3.95
CA ILE A 106 11.85 -3.79 4.51
C ILE A 106 10.87 -4.47 5.49
N GLU A 107 10.27 -3.71 6.41
CA GLU A 107 9.27 -4.23 7.36
C GLU A 107 8.14 -5.01 6.66
N LYS A 108 7.66 -4.51 5.51
CA LYS A 108 6.61 -5.17 4.71
C LYS A 108 7.00 -6.58 4.26
N PHE A 109 8.27 -6.80 3.89
CA PHE A 109 8.74 -8.14 3.52
C PHE A 109 8.82 -9.09 4.71
N GLY A 110 9.09 -8.57 5.92
CA GLY A 110 9.06 -9.39 7.14
C GLY A 110 7.65 -9.82 7.52
N CYS A 111 6.69 -8.89 7.43
CA CYS A 111 5.27 -9.20 7.59
C CYS A 111 4.83 -10.28 6.58
N TYR A 112 5.14 -10.08 5.29
CA TYR A 112 4.85 -11.07 4.27
C TYR A 112 5.51 -12.43 4.57
N LEU A 113 6.78 -12.47 4.97
CA LEU A 113 7.47 -13.73 5.29
C LEU A 113 6.77 -14.52 6.41
N LEU A 114 6.32 -13.83 7.46
CA LEU A 114 5.64 -14.46 8.60
C LEU A 114 4.23 -14.97 8.25
N PHE A 115 3.49 -14.22 7.46
CA PHE A 115 2.05 -14.41 7.32
C PHE A 115 1.58 -14.88 5.94
N ARG A 116 2.45 -14.94 4.91
CA ARG A 116 2.09 -15.34 3.53
C ARG A 116 1.34 -16.67 3.38
N ASN A 117 1.45 -17.56 4.36
CA ASN A 117 0.79 -18.88 4.37
C ASN A 117 -0.42 -18.91 5.32
N ARG A 118 -0.93 -17.76 5.77
CA ARG A 118 -2.05 -17.64 6.69
C ARG A 118 -3.17 -16.81 6.07
N ALA A 119 -4.40 -17.11 6.49
CA ALA A 119 -5.57 -16.28 6.25
C ALA A 119 -5.53 -15.03 7.15
N VAL A 120 -4.97 -13.95 6.63
CA VAL A 120 -4.85 -12.66 7.35
C VAL A 120 -5.09 -11.50 6.39
N VAL A 121 -5.50 -10.36 6.95
CA VAL A 121 -5.55 -9.09 6.24
C VAL A 121 -4.46 -8.18 6.77
N VAL A 122 -3.63 -7.67 5.87
CA VAL A 122 -2.53 -6.76 6.18
C VAL A 122 -2.83 -5.38 5.60
N ASP A 123 -2.85 -4.37 6.46
CA ASP A 123 -2.87 -2.97 6.04
C ASP A 123 -1.47 -2.56 5.57
N GLU A 124 -1.39 -2.10 4.32
CA GLU A 124 -0.17 -1.58 3.72
C GLU A 124 0.99 -2.59 3.69
N GLY A 125 0.80 -3.72 2.99
CA GLY A 125 1.84 -4.74 2.75
C GLY A 125 2.80 -4.43 1.58
N ILE A 126 3.36 -5.45 0.92
CA ILE A 126 4.31 -5.29 -0.21
C ILE A 126 3.68 -4.47 -1.35
N SER A 127 2.41 -4.71 -1.65
CA SER A 127 1.63 -3.99 -2.67
C SER A 127 1.46 -2.50 -2.38
N HIS A 128 1.85 -2.02 -1.20
CA HIS A 128 1.81 -0.62 -0.82
C HIS A 128 3.13 0.13 -1.03
N ILE A 129 4.22 -0.56 -1.38
CA ILE A 129 5.53 0.06 -1.67
C ILE A 129 5.44 1.22 -2.68
N PRO A 130 4.65 1.16 -3.77
CA PRO A 130 4.51 2.28 -4.69
C PRO A 130 4.06 3.59 -4.03
N PHE A 131 3.18 3.52 -3.03
CA PHE A 131 2.71 4.68 -2.28
C PHE A 131 3.75 5.17 -1.26
N VAL A 132 4.53 4.26 -0.66
CA VAL A 132 5.62 4.61 0.28
C VAL A 132 6.66 5.49 -0.40
N PHE A 133 7.05 5.13 -1.62
CA PHE A 133 8.09 5.81 -2.40
C PHE A 133 7.56 6.88 -3.35
N GLN A 134 6.24 6.94 -3.57
CA GLN A 134 5.60 7.83 -4.54
C GLN A 134 6.12 7.62 -5.97
N PHE A 135 6.07 6.37 -6.44
CA PHE A 135 6.61 5.96 -7.73
C PHE A 135 5.97 6.66 -8.93
N SER A 136 6.78 6.91 -9.95
CA SER A 136 6.31 7.20 -11.32
C SER A 136 5.70 5.95 -11.99
N ALA A 137 5.04 6.15 -13.13
CA ALA A 137 4.47 5.04 -13.92
C ALA A 137 5.52 3.99 -14.34
N ASP A 138 6.74 4.43 -14.69
CA ASP A 138 7.84 3.54 -15.07
C ASP A 138 8.33 2.73 -13.85
N GLN A 139 8.50 3.39 -12.70
CA GLN A 139 8.89 2.72 -11.46
C GLN A 139 7.83 1.72 -10.98
N ILE A 140 6.54 2.02 -11.17
CA ILE A 140 5.44 1.09 -10.91
C ILE A 140 5.55 -0.13 -11.82
N SER A 141 5.80 0.07 -13.11
CA SER A 141 5.94 -1.02 -14.07
C SER A 141 7.13 -1.93 -13.72
N GLU A 142 8.27 -1.35 -13.38
CA GLU A 142 9.43 -2.08 -12.88
C GLU A 142 9.14 -2.83 -11.57
N PHE A 143 8.45 -2.19 -10.63
CA PHE A 143 8.05 -2.81 -9.36
C PHE A 143 7.25 -4.09 -9.59
N LEU A 144 6.26 -4.03 -10.48
CA LEU A 144 5.42 -5.19 -10.82
C LEU A 144 6.20 -6.32 -11.50
N ILE A 145 7.31 -6.01 -12.17
CA ILE A 145 8.21 -7.01 -12.75
C ILE A 145 9.09 -7.64 -11.66
N VAL A 146 9.76 -6.81 -10.85
CA VAL A 146 10.73 -7.26 -9.83
C VAL A 146 10.06 -8.05 -8.70
N PHE A 147 8.86 -7.65 -8.29
CA PHE A 147 8.10 -8.27 -7.19
C PHE A 147 6.88 -9.07 -7.67
N GLY A 148 6.74 -9.28 -8.98
CA GLY A 148 5.60 -10.01 -9.54
C GLY A 148 5.43 -11.41 -8.94
N SER A 149 6.54 -12.09 -8.58
CA SER A 149 6.47 -13.42 -7.96
C SER A 149 5.84 -13.44 -6.57
N GLU A 150 5.96 -12.35 -5.81
CA GLU A 150 5.35 -12.18 -4.50
C GLU A 150 3.91 -11.70 -4.68
N LEU A 151 3.69 -10.69 -5.51
CA LEU A 151 2.38 -10.10 -5.75
C LEU A 151 1.37 -11.10 -6.32
N GLN A 152 1.79 -12.05 -7.16
CA GLN A 152 0.92 -13.14 -7.66
C GLN A 152 0.40 -14.07 -6.56
N LYS A 153 1.04 -14.09 -5.38
CA LYS A 153 0.66 -14.94 -4.24
C LYS A 153 -0.20 -14.18 -3.23
N ILE A 154 -0.41 -12.88 -3.45
CA ILE A 154 -1.13 -11.98 -2.56
C ILE A 154 -2.50 -11.69 -3.18
N SER A 155 -3.56 -11.75 -2.38
CA SER A 155 -4.84 -11.15 -2.76
C SER A 155 -4.78 -9.66 -2.47
N ILE A 156 -4.90 -8.80 -3.47
CA ILE A 156 -4.74 -7.34 -3.31
C ILE A 156 -6.10 -6.68 -3.35
N LEU A 157 -6.46 -5.99 -2.27
CA LEU A 157 -7.59 -5.08 -2.20
C LEU A 157 -7.08 -3.66 -2.39
N LEU A 158 -7.36 -3.08 -3.55
CA LEU A 158 -6.94 -1.73 -3.90
C LEU A 158 -8.07 -0.74 -3.62
N VAL A 159 -7.85 0.16 -2.66
CA VAL A 159 -8.71 1.31 -2.40
C VAL A 159 -8.21 2.49 -3.24
N PRO A 160 -8.96 2.93 -4.26
CA PRO A 160 -8.56 4.06 -5.10
C PRO A 160 -8.55 5.36 -4.29
N ALA A 161 -7.74 6.31 -4.74
CA ALA A 161 -7.73 7.63 -4.13
C ALA A 161 -9.10 8.32 -4.28
N PRO A 162 -9.69 8.86 -3.19
CA PRO A 162 -10.89 9.68 -3.29
C PRO A 162 -10.58 11.03 -3.97
N PRO A 163 -11.60 11.83 -4.32
CA PRO A 163 -11.40 13.16 -4.87
C PRO A 163 -10.44 14.01 -4.02
N GLU A 164 -9.61 14.84 -4.66
CA GLU A 164 -8.55 15.64 -4.00
C GLU A 164 -9.07 16.40 -2.78
N LYS A 165 -10.25 17.03 -2.90
CA LYS A 165 -10.89 17.78 -1.80
C LYS A 165 -11.09 16.93 -0.54
N ASP A 166 -11.53 15.68 -0.71
CA ASP A 166 -11.87 14.79 0.39
C ASP A 166 -10.59 14.21 0.99
N LEU A 167 -9.60 13.91 0.14
CA LEU A 167 -8.29 13.46 0.57
C LEU A 167 -7.56 14.53 1.39
N VAL A 168 -7.57 15.78 0.92
CA VAL A 168 -6.98 16.93 1.63
C VAL A 168 -7.66 17.15 2.97
N ALA A 169 -9.00 17.15 3.00
CA ALA A 169 -9.75 17.31 4.24
C ALA A 169 -9.35 16.22 5.25
N ARG A 170 -9.34 14.94 4.84
CA ARG A 170 -8.96 13.81 5.71
C ARG A 170 -7.52 13.89 6.18
N LEU A 171 -6.58 14.28 5.32
CA LEU A 171 -5.17 14.43 5.66
C LEU A 171 -4.96 15.51 6.73
N ILE A 172 -5.67 16.63 6.63
CA ILE A 172 -5.64 17.73 7.61
C ILE A 172 -6.28 17.27 8.92
N THR A 173 -7.49 16.73 8.88
CA THR A 173 -8.22 16.29 10.08
C THR A 173 -7.46 15.23 10.87
N ARG A 174 -6.76 14.29 10.20
CA ARG A 174 -5.98 13.24 10.85
C ARG A 174 -4.57 13.69 11.29
N GLY A 175 -4.13 14.89 10.93
CA GLY A 175 -2.78 15.38 11.28
C GLY A 175 -1.67 14.53 10.66
N HIS A 176 -1.75 14.23 9.37
CA HIS A 176 -0.77 13.36 8.71
C HIS A 176 0.65 13.95 8.79
N LYS A 177 1.66 13.14 9.14
CA LYS A 177 3.05 13.58 9.43
C LYS A 177 3.73 14.37 8.30
N LYS A 178 3.29 14.17 7.05
CA LYS A 178 3.83 14.87 5.86
C LYS A 178 3.07 16.16 5.52
N VAL A 179 2.04 16.50 6.30
CA VAL A 179 1.21 17.70 6.12
C VAL A 179 1.57 18.71 7.20
N THR A 180 2.26 19.77 6.79
CA THR A 180 2.66 20.90 7.66
C THR A 180 1.78 22.13 7.43
N CYS A 181 1.14 22.21 6.26
CA CYS A 181 0.22 23.27 5.87
C CYS A 181 -0.77 22.77 4.79
N SER A 182 -1.79 23.57 4.47
CA SER A 182 -2.80 23.23 3.44
C SER A 182 -2.17 22.94 2.06
N GLU A 183 -1.19 23.73 1.63
CA GLU A 183 -0.48 23.55 0.36
C GLU A 183 0.30 22.23 0.31
N SER A 184 0.91 21.82 1.43
CA SER A 184 1.57 20.51 1.53
C SER A 184 0.56 19.36 1.48
N ALA A 185 -0.64 19.54 2.05
CA ALA A 185 -1.73 18.56 1.97
C ALA A 185 -2.20 18.36 0.52
N LYS A 186 -2.42 19.46 -0.21
CA LYS A 186 -2.81 19.42 -1.63
C LYS A 186 -1.75 18.73 -2.48
N SER A 187 -0.48 19.13 -2.32
CA SER A 187 0.65 18.52 -3.04
C SER A 187 0.75 17.01 -2.76
N PHE A 188 0.63 16.61 -1.49
CA PHE A 188 0.68 15.20 -1.11
C PHE A 188 -0.53 14.41 -1.62
N ALA A 189 -1.72 14.99 -1.59
CA ALA A 189 -2.95 14.40 -2.11
C ALA A 189 -2.84 14.14 -3.62
N ARG A 190 -2.40 15.13 -4.40
CA ARG A 190 -2.20 15.01 -5.85
C ARG A 190 -1.23 13.89 -6.22
N LEU A 191 -0.08 13.83 -5.55
CA LEU A 191 0.89 12.75 -5.76
C LEU A 191 0.29 11.38 -5.46
N ASN A 192 -0.49 11.26 -4.39
CA ASN A 192 -1.16 9.99 -4.06
C ASN A 192 -2.21 9.59 -5.10
N ILE A 193 -2.97 10.56 -5.63
CA ILE A 193 -3.96 10.32 -6.69
C ILE A 193 -3.25 9.80 -7.94
N ILE A 194 -2.18 10.48 -8.38
CA ILE A 194 -1.39 10.07 -9.56
C ILE A 194 -0.86 8.64 -9.38
N VAL A 195 -0.24 8.34 -8.23
CA VAL A 195 0.26 6.98 -7.95
C VAL A 195 -0.88 5.97 -7.96
N SER A 196 -2.04 6.30 -7.39
CA SER A 196 -3.21 5.42 -7.37
C SER A 196 -3.71 5.11 -8.77
N GLU A 197 -3.82 6.11 -9.63
CA GLU A 197 -4.29 5.96 -11.02
C GLU A 197 -3.31 5.15 -11.86
N GLU A 198 -2.02 5.48 -11.80
CA GLU A 198 -0.98 4.77 -12.54
C GLU A 198 -0.85 3.32 -12.06
N TYR A 199 -0.96 3.09 -10.74
CA TYR A 199 -0.91 1.74 -10.20
C TYR A 199 -2.10 0.90 -10.64
N LEU A 200 -3.32 1.45 -10.57
CA LEU A 200 -4.52 0.78 -11.08
C LEU A 200 -4.38 0.44 -12.58
N ARG A 201 -3.86 1.37 -13.38
CA ARG A 201 -3.65 1.17 -14.81
C ARG A 201 -2.62 0.06 -15.07
N ALA A 202 -1.52 0.05 -14.33
CA ALA A 202 -0.47 -0.96 -14.45
C ALA A 202 -0.94 -2.36 -14.01
N LEU A 203 -1.72 -2.45 -12.92
CA LEU A 203 -2.30 -3.72 -12.45
C LEU A 203 -3.27 -4.31 -13.47
N LYS A 204 -4.16 -3.49 -14.06
CA LYS A 204 -5.07 -3.92 -15.13
C LYS A 204 -4.32 -4.48 -16.34
N LYS A 205 -3.17 -3.89 -16.69
CA LYS A 205 -2.34 -4.34 -17.82
C LYS A 205 -1.64 -5.67 -17.56
N GLN A 206 -1.27 -5.97 -16.31
CA GLN A 206 -0.58 -7.22 -15.98
C GLN A 206 -1.49 -8.46 -16.08
N GLY A 207 -2.78 -8.33 -15.74
CA GLY A 207 -3.80 -9.39 -15.89
C GLY A 207 -3.59 -10.70 -15.10
N LYS A 208 -2.45 -10.86 -14.41
CA LYS A 208 -2.05 -12.09 -13.70
C LYS A 208 -2.14 -12.00 -12.18
N LEU A 209 -2.54 -10.84 -11.66
CA LEU A 209 -2.60 -10.56 -10.22
C LEU A 209 -4.05 -10.66 -9.75
N ASP A 210 -4.27 -11.25 -8.57
CA ASP A 210 -5.59 -11.22 -7.92
C ASP A 210 -5.79 -9.84 -7.28
N VAL A 211 -6.35 -8.91 -8.05
CA VAL A 211 -6.62 -7.54 -7.62
C VAL A 211 -8.11 -7.28 -7.66
N ARG A 212 -8.67 -6.85 -6.53
CA ARG A 212 -10.04 -6.33 -6.44
C ARG A 212 -9.97 -4.86 -6.08
N VAL A 213 -10.71 -4.04 -6.81
CA VAL A 213 -10.88 -2.63 -6.50
C VAL A 213 -12.12 -2.50 -5.64
N ILE A 214 -12.00 -1.82 -4.50
CA ILE A 214 -13.07 -1.60 -3.52
C ILE A 214 -13.26 -0.12 -3.23
#